data_AF-A0A920LII9-F1
#
_entry.id   AF-A0A920LII9-F1
#
_cell.length_a   1.000
_cell.length_b   1.000
_cell.length_c   1.000
_cell.angle_alpha   90.00
_cell.angle_beta   90.00
_cell.angle_gamma   90.00
#
_symmetry.space_group_name_H-M   'P 1'
#
loop_
_entity.id
_entity.type
_entity.pdbx_description
1 polymer ?
#
loop_
_entity_poly.entity_id
_entity_poly.type
_entity_poly.pdbx_seq_one_letter_code
_entity_poly.pdbx_strand_id
1 'polypeptide(L)' 'MYGLFFKSKIIKPIVHEILNIKDANKAHEIMEKDQNIGKIILEIN' A
#
# COMPACT_ATOMS: atom_id res chain seq x y z
N MET A 1 -11.45 12.39 -5.49
CA MET A 1 -12.85 11.92 -5.43
C MET A 1 -13.02 10.49 -4.87
N TYR A 2 -12.00 9.86 -4.25
CA TYR A 2 -12.12 8.48 -3.72
C TYR A 2 -12.36 8.38 -2.21
N GLY A 3 -12.04 9.44 -1.46
CA GLY A 3 -12.16 9.46 0.00
C GLY A 3 -13.59 9.18 0.49
N LEU A 4 -14.62 9.66 -0.23
CA LEU A 4 -16.01 9.40 0.12
C LEU A 4 -16.35 7.90 0.02
N PHE A 5 -15.89 7.22 -1.04
CA PHE A 5 -16.14 5.78 -1.24
C PHE A 5 -15.42 4.90 -0.22
N PHE A 6 -14.20 5.27 0.21
CA PHE A 6 -13.51 4.59 1.30
C PHE A 6 -14.24 4.77 2.63
N LYS A 7 -14.69 6.00 2.94
CA LYS A 7 -15.44 6.30 4.18
C LYS A 7 -16.78 5.56 4.21
N SER A 8 -17.47 5.49 3.08
CA SER A 8 -18.72 4.75 2.90
C SER A 8 -18.51 3.24 2.76
N LYS A 9 -17.26 2.73 2.84
CA LYS A 9 -16.89 1.30 2.70
C LYS A 9 -17.33 0.64 1.39
N ILE A 10 -17.64 1.44 0.37
CA ILE A 10 -18.02 0.98 -0.98
C ILE A 10 -16.80 0.39 -1.69
N ILE A 11 -15.63 0.99 -1.47
CA ILE A 11 -14.35 0.52 -2.01
C ILE A 11 -13.44 0.16 -0.84
N LYS A 12 -12.74 -0.97 -0.93
CA LYS A 12 -11.70 -1.37 0.02
C LYS A 12 -10.34 -1.35 -0.68
N PRO A 13 -9.29 -0.80 -0.06
CA PRO A 13 -7.95 -0.91 -0.59
C PRO A 13 -7.50 -2.38 -0.53
N ILE A 14 -6.90 -2.87 -1.60
CA ILE A 14 -6.19 -4.16 -1.60
C ILE A 14 -4.78 -3.86 -1.07
N VAL A 15 -4.47 -4.38 0.11
CA VAL A 15 -3.14 -4.27 0.72
C VAL A 15 -2.35 -5.51 0.32
N HIS A 16 -1.18 -5.30 -0.28
CA HIS A 16 -0.27 -6.37 -0.68
C HIS A 16 0.67 -6.74 0.47
N GLU A 17 1.38 -5.75 1.03
CA GLU A 17 2.32 -5.94 2.14
C GLU A 17 2.35 -4.67 3.02
N ILE A 18 2.65 -4.85 4.30
CA ILE A 18 2.91 -3.77 5.25
C ILE A 18 4.38 -3.90 5.66
N LEU A 19 5.15 -2.82 5.49
CA LEU A 19 6.58 -2.75 5.79
C LEU A 19 6.86 -1.62 6.77
N ASN A 20 7.97 -1.69 7.50
CA ASN A 20 8.41 -0.55 8.30
C ASN A 20 8.87 0.58 7.37
N ILE A 21 8.70 1.84 7.78
CA ILE A 21 9.21 3.00 7.03
C ILE A 21 10.72 2.92 6.75
N LYS A 22 11.48 2.25 7.62
CA LYS A 22 12.92 2.01 7.43
C LYS A 22 13.22 1.09 6.24
N ASP A 23 12.26 0.29 5.80
CA ASP A 23 12.37 -0.65 4.69
C ASP A 23 11.84 -0.06 3.37
N ALA A 24 11.80 1.27 3.23
CA ALA A 24 11.32 1.95 2.03
C ALA A 24 12.02 1.48 0.74
N ASN A 25 13.33 1.16 0.81
CA ASN A 25 14.06 0.62 -0.34
C ASN A 25 13.50 -0.73 -0.80
N LYS A 26 13.12 -1.62 0.13
CA LYS A 26 12.48 -2.89 -0.21
C LYS A 26 11.12 -2.66 -0.89
N ALA A 27 10.35 -1.67 -0.43
CA ALA A 27 9.09 -1.31 -1.06
C ALA A 27 9.29 -0.84 -2.51
N HIS A 28 10.33 -0.02 -2.76
CA HIS A 28 10.68 0.40 -4.11
C HIS A 28 11.06 -0.77 -5.01
N GLU A 29 11.90 -1.69 -4.54
CA GLU A 29 12.29 -2.87 -5.33
C GLU A 29 11.09 -3.75 -5.72
N ILE A 30 10.11 -3.94 -4.82
CA ILE A 30 8.90 -4.71 -5.10
C ILE A 30 8.06 -4.01 -6.18
N MET A 31 7.95 -2.68 -6.09
CA MET A 31 7.22 -1.87 -7.06
C MET A 31 7.89 -1.88 -8.44
N GLU A 32 9.22 -1.76 -8.51
CA GLU A 32 9.98 -1.76 -9.76
C GLU A 32 9.91 -3.09 -10.51
N LYS A 33 9.70 -4.20 -9.78
CA LYS A 33 9.56 -5.54 -10.35
C LYS A 33 8.11 -5.90 -10.71
N ASP A 34 7.15 -4.98 -10.55
CA ASP A 34 5.71 -5.22 -10.71
C ASP A 34 5.19 -6.40 -9.85
N GLN A 35 5.77 -6.60 -8.67
CA GLN A 35 5.46 -7.75 -7.80
C GLN A 35 4.32 -7.47 -6.81
N ASN A 36 3.79 -6.24 -6.76
CA ASN A 36 2.67 -5.89 -5.90
C ASN A 36 1.33 -5.88 -6.65
N ILE A 37 0.40 -6.75 -6.24
CA ILE A 37 -0.99 -6.77 -6.75
C ILE A 37 -1.86 -5.60 -6.23
N GLY A 38 -1.33 -4.81 -5.31
CA GLY A 38 -2.06 -3.80 -4.56
C GLY A 38 -1.13 -2.79 -3.90
N LYS A 39 -1.63 -2.13 -2.85
CA LYS A 39 -0.89 -1.11 -2.11
C LYS A 39 0.12 -1.74 -1.16
N ILE A 40 1.34 -1.21 -1.15
CA ILE A 40 2.31 -1.42 -0.09
C ILE A 40 2.09 -0.31 0.95
N ILE A 41 1.95 -0.65 2.22
CA ILE A 41 1.81 0.32 3.32
C ILE A 41 3.15 0.42 4.05
N LEU A 42 3.66 1.64 4.22
CA LEU A 42 4.81 1.91 5.08
C LEU A 42 4.32 2.40 6.44
N GLU A 43 4.60 1.63 7.48
CA GLU A 43 4.23 1.95 8.86
C GLU A 43 5.34 2.76 9.55
N ILE A 44 4.93 3.84 10.19
CA ILE A 44 5.79 4.67 11.04
C ILE A 44 5.45 4.31 12.48
N ASN A 45 6.39 3.64 13.17
CA ASN A 45 6.32 3.36 14.60
C ASN A 45 6.91 4.51 15.41
#